data_AF-X1VLP1-F1
#
_entry.id   AF-X1VLP1-F1
#
_cell.length_a   1.000
_cell.length_b   1.000
_cell.length_c   1.000
_cell.angle_alpha   90.00
_cell.angle_beta   90.00
_cell.angle_gamma   90.00
#
_symmetry.space_group_name_H-M   'P 1'
#
loop_
_entity.id
_entity.type
_entity.pdbx_description
1 polymer ?
#
loop_
_entity_poly.entity_id
_entity_poly.type
_entity_poly.pdbx_seq_one_letter_code
_entity_poly.pdbx_strand_id
1 'polypeptide(L)'
;TKIALTSDQVRTLGLPPMPAKPSDPRYGQFAASYGEQVVEMDAIPPDELERIVSAAIEELIDRDAWNAEAEKARQEREEARSRIEELLDQLE
;
A
#
# COMPACT_ATOMS: atom_id res chain seq x y z
N THR A 1 -8.72 -5.58 -1.00
CA THR A 1 -7.74 -6.65 -1.26
C THR A 1 -7.11 -7.12 0.03
N LYS A 2 -6.85 -8.43 0.19
CA LYS A 2 -5.96 -8.93 1.23
C LYS A 2 -4.56 -9.06 0.63
N ILE A 3 -3.56 -8.44 1.25
CA ILE A 3 -2.16 -8.56 0.85
C ILE A 3 -1.45 -9.43 1.89
N ALA A 4 -0.94 -10.58 1.46
CA ALA A 4 -0.15 -11.47 2.30
C ALA A 4 1.17 -11.74 1.57
N LEU A 5 2.23 -12.07 2.31
CA LEU A 5 3.48 -12.50 1.70
C LEU A 5 3.23 -13.77 0.86
N THR A 6 3.55 -13.69 -0.42
CA THR A 6 3.36 -14.79 -1.38
C THR A 6 4.67 -15.54 -1.64
N SER A 7 4.57 -16.79 -2.07
CA SER A 7 5.74 -17.58 -2.47
C SER A 7 6.53 -16.95 -3.63
N ASP A 8 5.87 -16.17 -4.48
CA ASP A 8 6.52 -15.49 -5.61
C ASP A 8 7.33 -14.29 -5.13
N GLN A 9 6.82 -13.52 -4.17
CA GLN A 9 7.57 -12.46 -3.50
C GLN A 9 8.78 -13.03 -2.76
N VAL A 10 8.62 -14.15 -2.05
CA VAL A 10 9.73 -14.85 -1.38
C VAL A 10 10.85 -15.18 -2.37
N ARG A 11 10.52 -15.79 -3.51
CA ARG A 11 11.53 -16.17 -4.53
C ARG A 11 12.15 -14.95 -5.21
N THR A 12 11.35 -13.94 -5.53
CA THR A 12 11.80 -12.76 -6.28
C THR A 12 12.70 -11.86 -5.45
N LEU A 13 12.37 -11.69 -4.16
CA LEU A 13 13.13 -10.85 -3.24
C LEU A 13 14.27 -11.61 -2.55
N GLY A 14 14.39 -12.92 -2.79
CA GLY A 14 15.43 -13.75 -2.18
C GLY A 14 15.36 -13.76 -0.65
N LEU A 15 14.13 -13.78 -0.09
CA LEU A 15 13.94 -13.63 1.36
C LEU A 15 14.50 -14.85 2.12
N PRO A 16 15.18 -14.64 3.26
CA PRO A 16 15.81 -15.72 4.01
C PRO A 16 14.77 -16.67 4.63
N PRO A 17 14.92 -17.99 4.45
CA PRO A 17 14.10 -18.97 5.15
C PRO A 17 14.55 -19.15 6.60
N MET A 18 13.60 -19.53 7.45
CA MET A 18 13.86 -19.97 8.83
C MET A 18 13.06 -21.22 9.17
N PRO A 19 13.48 -22.02 10.17
CA PRO A 19 12.75 -23.21 10.58
C PRO A 19 11.34 -22.86 11.06
N ALA A 20 10.34 -23.58 10.57
CA ALA A 20 8.97 -23.46 11.04
C ALA A 20 8.85 -23.97 12.49
N LYS A 21 7.96 -23.35 13.27
CA LYS A 21 7.76 -23.70 14.68
C LYS A 21 7.07 -25.06 14.83
N PRO A 22 7.74 -26.12 15.33
CA PRO A 22 7.13 -27.46 15.39
C PRO A 22 5.96 -27.55 16.37
N SER A 23 5.93 -26.66 17.36
CA SER A 23 4.85 -26.61 18.35
C SER A 23 3.62 -25.84 17.87
N ASP A 24 3.60 -25.27 16.65
CA ASP A 24 2.38 -24.69 16.07
C ASP A 24 1.42 -25.85 15.74
N PRO A 25 0.15 -25.82 16.19
CA PRO A 25 -0.84 -26.85 15.88
C PRO A 25 -1.03 -27.12 14.37
N ARG A 26 -0.68 -26.14 13.52
CA ARG A 26 -0.79 -26.22 12.05
C ARG A 26 0.50 -26.71 11.38
N TYR A 27 1.59 -26.91 12.13
CA TYR A 27 2.90 -27.30 11.59
C TYR A 27 2.80 -28.53 10.69
N GLY A 28 2.12 -29.59 11.14
CA GLY A 28 2.05 -30.84 10.36
C GLY A 28 1.43 -30.66 8.98
N GLN A 29 0.35 -29.88 8.87
CA GLN A 29 -0.28 -29.60 7.58
C GLN A 29 0.58 -28.67 6.71
N PHE A 30 1.20 -27.66 7.33
CA PHE A 30 2.10 -26.74 6.65
C PHE A 30 3.31 -27.47 6.08
N ALA A 31 4.02 -28.24 6.90
CA ALA A 31 5.22 -28.98 6.51
C ALA A 31 4.96 -29.99 5.39
N ALA A 32 3.82 -30.67 5.44
CA ALA A 32 3.41 -31.59 4.37
C ALA A 32 3.16 -30.88 3.03
N SER A 33 2.73 -29.61 3.06
CA SER A 33 2.33 -28.86 1.86
C SER A 33 3.46 -27.97 1.30
N TYR A 34 4.29 -27.42 2.18
CA TYR A 34 5.24 -26.33 1.87
C TYR A 34 6.66 -26.58 2.41
N GLY A 35 6.88 -27.65 3.17
CA GLY A 35 8.16 -27.98 3.80
C GLY A 35 8.35 -27.34 5.19
N GLU A 36 9.49 -27.62 5.80
CA GLU A 36 9.77 -27.28 7.20
C GLU A 36 10.31 -25.85 7.39
N GLN A 37 10.36 -25.06 6.32
CA GLN A 37 10.89 -23.70 6.33
C GLN A 37 9.75 -22.69 6.07
N VAL A 38 9.81 -21.59 6.79
CA VAL A 38 8.93 -20.42 6.64
C VAL A 38 9.75 -19.19 6.30
N VAL A 39 9.09 -18.19 5.74
CA VAL A 39 9.64 -16.84 5.59
C VAL A 39 8.69 -15.90 6.31
N GLU A 40 9.26 -15.01 7.13
CA GLU A 40 8.51 -13.99 7.85
C GLU A 40 8.40 -12.71 7.02
N MET A 41 7.30 -11.98 7.21
CA MET A 41 7.03 -10.74 6.48
C MET A 41 8.00 -9.62 6.83
N ASP A 42 8.55 -9.63 8.05
CA ASP A 42 9.57 -8.68 8.49
C ASP A 42 10.93 -8.87 7.80
N ALA A 43 11.11 -9.98 7.08
CA ALA A 43 12.27 -10.20 6.23
C ALA A 43 12.23 -9.38 4.93
N ILE A 44 11.07 -8.80 4.57
CA ILE A 44 10.94 -7.93 3.40
C ILE A 44 11.68 -6.60 3.67
N PRO A 45 12.53 -6.13 2.74
CA PRO A 45 13.12 -4.79 2.85
C PRO A 45 12.06 -3.69 3.03
N PRO A 46 12.25 -2.71 3.93
CA PRO A 46 11.22 -1.72 4.24
C PRO A 46 10.69 -0.92 3.04
N ASP A 47 11.58 -0.54 2.12
CA ASP A 47 11.27 0.16 0.88
C ASP A 47 10.43 -0.71 -0.07
N GLU A 48 10.72 -2.00 -0.13
CA GLU A 48 9.96 -2.94 -0.93
C GLU A 48 8.58 -3.22 -0.33
N LEU A 49 8.48 -3.31 0.99
CA LEU A 49 7.19 -3.42 1.67
C LEU A 49 6.32 -2.18 1.41
N GLU A 50 6.90 -0.97 1.51
CA GLU A 50 6.21 0.28 1.19
C GLU A 50 5.70 0.28 -0.25
N ARG A 51 6.53 -0.16 -1.21
CA ARG A 51 6.16 -0.25 -2.62
C ARG A 51 4.99 -1.22 -2.85
N ILE A 52 5.05 -2.42 -2.26
CA ILE A 52 4.00 -3.44 -2.38
C ILE A 52 2.68 -2.93 -1.80
N VAL A 53 2.73 -2.32 -0.61
CA VAL A 53 1.54 -1.80 0.08
C VAL A 53 0.94 -0.61 -0.70
N SER A 54 1.77 0.34 -1.13
CA SER A 54 1.33 1.50 -1.89
C SER A 54 0.65 1.09 -3.19
N ALA A 55 1.26 0.18 -3.95
CA ALA A 55 0.67 -0.33 -5.19
C ALA A 55 -0.71 -0.98 -4.93
N ALA A 56 -0.83 -1.81 -3.90
CA ALA A 56 -2.09 -2.47 -3.58
C ALA A 56 -3.20 -1.49 -3.12
N ILE A 57 -2.82 -0.38 -2.48
CA ILE A 57 -3.76 0.70 -2.13
C ILE A 57 -4.18 1.43 -3.41
N GLU A 58 -3.23 1.80 -4.25
CA GLU A 58 -3.48 2.55 -5.48
C GLU A 58 -4.35 1.80 -6.48
N GLU A 59 -4.23 0.47 -6.57
CA GLU A 59 -5.10 -0.38 -7.39
C GLU A 59 -6.57 -0.33 -6.97
N LEU A 60 -6.86 0.04 -5.72
CA LEU A 60 -8.22 0.15 -5.19
C LEU A 60 -8.79 1.57 -5.32
N ILE A 61 -7.97 2.53 -5.76
CA ILE A 61 -8.41 3.90 -5.97
C ILE A 61 -9.03 4.02 -7.35
N ASP A 62 -10.29 4.44 -7.41
CA ASP A 62 -10.89 4.94 -8.64
C ASP A 62 -10.19 6.26 -9.02
N ARG A 63 -9.24 6.16 -9.95
CA ARG A 63 -8.40 7.29 -10.36
C ARG A 63 -9.22 8.38 -11.04
N ASP A 64 -10.29 8.04 -11.75
CA ASP A 64 -11.12 9.03 -12.44
C ASP A 64 -11.94 9.83 -11.42
N ALA A 65 -12.59 9.15 -10.47
CA ALA A 65 -13.32 9.82 -9.38
C ALA A 65 -12.37 10.65 -8.50
N TRP A 66 -11.19 10.12 -8.18
CA TRP A 66 -10.17 10.83 -7.41
C TRP A 66 -9.72 12.12 -8.11
N ASN A 67 -9.39 12.02 -9.41
CA ASN A 67 -8.91 13.17 -10.18
C ASN A 67 -10.01 14.21 -10.39
N ALA A 68 -11.26 13.78 -10.58
CA ALA A 68 -12.40 14.69 -10.67
C ALA A 68 -12.59 15.51 -9.39
N GLU A 69 -12.51 14.88 -8.21
CA GLU A 69 -12.62 15.60 -6.94
C GLU A 69 -11.41 16.51 -6.69
N ALA A 70 -10.20 16.07 -7.05
CA ALA A 70 -8.99 16.89 -6.94
C ALA A 70 -9.05 18.14 -7.82
N GLU A 71 -9.56 18.02 -9.05
CA GLU A 71 -9.72 19.16 -9.96
C GLU A 71 -10.80 20.12 -9.46
N LYS A 72 -11.92 19.61 -8.96
CA LYS A 72 -12.95 20.43 -8.33
C LYS A 72 -12.40 21.22 -7.15
N ALA A 73 -11.66 20.58 -6.24
CA ALA A 73 -11.03 21.26 -5.11
C ALA A 73 -10.02 22.34 -5.55
N ARG A 74 -9.31 22.11 -6.67
CA ARG A 74 -8.41 23.10 -7.27
C ARG A 74 -9.18 24.34 -7.75
N GLN A 75 -10.29 24.14 -8.47
CA GLN A 75 -11.13 25.21 -8.99
C GLN A 75 -11.76 26.03 -7.85
N GLU A 76 -12.34 25.37 -6.85
CA GLU A 76 -12.94 26.04 -5.68
C GLU A 76 -11.91 26.90 -4.93
N ARG A 77 -10.67 26.43 -4.79
CA ARG A 77 -9.57 27.20 -4.18
C ARG A 77 -9.20 28.43 -5.00
N GLU A 78 -9.17 28.29 -6.32
CA GLU A 78 -8.86 29.38 -7.25
C GLU A 78 -9.96 30.46 -7.22
N GLU A 79 -11.23 30.05 -7.27
CA GLU A 79 -12.38 30.94 -7.13
C GLU A 79 -12.39 31.69 -5.80
N ALA A 80 -12.16 30.98 -4.69
CA ALA A 80 -12.10 31.60 -3.37
C ALA A 80 -10.98 32.64 -3.29
N ARG A 81 -9.82 32.34 -3.88
CA ARG A 81 -8.68 33.27 -3.93
C ARG A 81 -9.03 34.52 -4.73
N SER A 82 -9.54 34.36 -5.96
CA SER A 82 -9.92 35.50 -6.80
C SER A 82 -10.97 36.36 -6.13
N ARG A 83 -11.93 35.75 -5.42
CA ARG A 83 -12.96 36.50 -4.71
C ARG A 83 -12.41 37.30 -3.53
N ILE A 84 -11.41 36.77 -2.83
CA ILE A 84 -10.71 37.50 -1.76
C ILE A 84 -9.93 38.67 -2.36
N GLU A 85 -9.22 38.47 -3.47
CA GLU A 85 -8.48 39.54 -4.16
C GLU A 85 -9.43 40.67 -4.60
N GLU A 86 -10.57 40.35 -5.23
CA GLU A 86 -11.60 41.33 -5.60
C GLU A 86 -12.13 42.14 -4.41
N LEU A 87 -12.34 41.50 -3.26
CA LEU A 87 -12.84 42.19 -2.06
C LEU A 87 -11.79 43.10 -1.44
N LEU A 88 -10.51 42.72 -1.51
CA LEU A 88 -9.41 43.57 -1.04
C LEU A 88 -9.26 44.81 -1.91
N ASP A 89 -9.34 44.67 -3.23
CA ASP A 89 -9.29 45.78 -4.19
C ASP A 89 -10.45 46.78 -3.98
N GLN A 90 -11.61 46.33 -3.50
CA GLN A 90 -12.75 47.21 -3.20
C GLN A 90 -12.63 47.97 -1.88
N LEU A 91 -11.67 47.61 -1.02
CA LEU A 91 -11.43 48.25 0.27
C LEU A 91 -10.30 49.30 0.21
N GLU A 92 -9.49 49.30 -0.86
CA GLU A 92 -8.52 50.35 -1.19
C GLU A 92 -9.16 51.55 -1.92
#